data_AF-A3JV75-F1
#
_entry.id   AF-A3JV75-F1
#
_cell.length_a   1.000
_cell.length_b   1.000
_cell.length_c   1.000
_cell.angle_alpha   90.00
_cell.angle_beta   90.00
_cell.angle_gamma   90.00
#
_symmetry.space_group_name_H-M   'P 1'
#
loop_
_entity.id
_entity.type
_entity.pdbx_description
1 polymer ?
#
loop_
_entity_poly.entity_id
_entity_poly.type
_entity_poly.pdbx_seq_one_letter_code
_entity_poly.pdbx_strand_id
1 'polypeptide(L)'
;MVTDAEGNEASLNLYAAPIVVTPNMARTSDDCSLVDIEILEDAVLAVIPAAQLMDLMVRFESIREWGNTLMREELSRKVRREWCLAALSAPQRLEWFRENHPGYEDLFAHFHIASYLGMTPVTLSRARNR
;
A
#
# COMPACT_ATOMS: atom_id res chain seq x y z
N MET A 1 -7.81 0.22 2.35
CA MET A 1 -8.10 -0.26 3.71
C MET A 1 -8.94 -1.52 3.64
N VAL A 2 -8.97 -2.28 4.72
CA VAL A 2 -9.93 -3.37 4.93
C VAL A 2 -10.58 -3.18 6.29
N THR A 3 -11.81 -3.62 6.42
CA THR A 3 -12.58 -3.52 7.67
C THR A 3 -12.85 -4.92 8.17
N ASP A 4 -12.54 -5.19 9.44
CA ASP A 4 -12.83 -6.47 10.06
C ASP A 4 -14.32 -6.59 10.47
N ALA A 5 -14.70 -7.75 10.99
CA ALA A 5 -16.08 -8.02 11.39
C ALA A 5 -16.58 -7.16 12.56
N GLU A 6 -15.66 -6.53 13.31
CA GLU A 6 -15.96 -5.65 14.43
C GLU A 6 -16.04 -4.18 13.99
N GLY A 7 -15.74 -3.89 12.72
CA GLY A 7 -15.73 -2.54 12.16
C GLY A 7 -14.38 -1.83 12.31
N ASN A 8 -13.32 -2.51 12.74
CA ASN A 8 -12.00 -1.90 12.84
C ASN A 8 -11.34 -1.84 11.47
N GLU A 9 -10.77 -0.69 11.15
CA GLU A 9 -10.09 -0.46 9.88
C GLU A 9 -8.60 -0.78 9.96
N ALA A 10 -8.11 -1.47 8.94
CA ALA A 10 -6.71 -1.76 8.73
C ALA A 10 -6.16 -1.14 7.43
N SER A 11 -5.07 -0.39 7.57
CA SER A 11 -4.36 0.23 6.44
C SER A 11 -3.36 -0.78 5.86
N LEU A 12 -3.69 -1.34 4.70
CA LEU A 12 -2.84 -2.33 4.02
C LEU A 12 -1.67 -1.71 3.24
N ASN A 13 -1.89 -0.54 2.63
CA ASN A 13 -0.90 0.17 1.82
C ASN A 13 -1.07 1.67 2.01
N LEU A 14 0.03 2.41 1.85
CA LEU A 14 0.09 3.87 1.84
C LEU A 14 0.74 4.29 0.52
N TYR A 15 0.15 5.25 -0.17
CA TYR A 15 0.55 5.65 -1.53
C TYR A 15 0.73 7.16 -1.60
N ALA A 16 1.93 7.63 -1.93
CA ALA A 16 2.22 9.03 -2.23
C ALA A 16 2.42 9.21 -3.74
N ALA A 17 1.83 10.25 -4.32
CA ALA A 17 1.89 10.52 -5.75
C ALA A 17 3.29 10.97 -6.22
N PRO A 18 3.66 10.75 -7.49
CA PRO A 18 2.93 9.99 -8.51
C PRO A 18 3.10 8.47 -8.30
N ILE A 19 2.01 7.71 -8.38
CA ILE A 19 2.04 6.26 -8.18
C ILE A 19 0.90 5.53 -8.87
N VAL A 20 1.14 4.27 -9.26
CA VAL A 20 0.12 3.39 -9.83
C VAL A 20 -0.39 2.44 -8.74
N VAL A 21 -1.70 2.42 -8.53
CA VAL A 21 -2.34 1.53 -7.56
C VAL A 21 -2.63 0.17 -8.21
N THR A 22 -1.67 -0.75 -8.13
CA THR A 22 -1.73 -2.10 -8.71
C THR A 22 -1.69 -3.20 -7.66
N PRO A 23 -1.99 -4.45 -8.05
CA PRO A 23 -2.83 -4.83 -9.19
C PRO A 23 -4.30 -4.91 -8.82
N ASN A 24 -5.19 -4.60 -9.77
CA ASN A 24 -6.64 -4.74 -9.58
C ASN A 24 -7.02 -6.21 -9.30
N MET A 25 -6.40 -7.15 -10.00
CA MET A 25 -6.64 -8.59 -9.85
C MET A 25 -6.34 -9.16 -8.45
N ALA A 26 -5.36 -8.63 -7.70
CA ALA A 26 -5.07 -9.15 -6.36
C ALA A 26 -5.97 -8.55 -5.26
N ARG A 27 -6.78 -7.54 -5.60
CA ARG A 27 -7.68 -6.85 -4.67
C ARG A 27 -9.15 -6.95 -5.09
N THR A 28 -9.48 -7.83 -6.02
CA THR A 28 -10.84 -8.02 -6.52
C THR A 28 -11.19 -9.51 -6.43
N SER A 29 -12.37 -9.83 -5.92
CA SER A 29 -12.97 -11.18 -5.94
C SER A 29 -14.41 -11.05 -6.36
N ASP A 30 -14.88 -11.92 -7.25
CA ASP A 30 -16.27 -11.91 -7.75
C ASP A 30 -16.73 -10.51 -8.19
N ASP A 31 -15.86 -9.84 -8.97
CA ASP A 31 -16.01 -8.46 -9.47
C ASP A 31 -16.20 -7.38 -8.39
N CYS A 32 -15.97 -7.70 -7.12
CA CYS A 32 -16.02 -6.78 -5.99
C CYS A 32 -14.61 -6.46 -5.46
N SER A 33 -14.38 -5.19 -5.14
CA SER A 33 -13.13 -4.79 -4.46
C SER A 33 -13.09 -5.38 -3.05
N LEU A 34 -11.97 -6.01 -2.71
CA LEU A 34 -11.66 -6.52 -1.36
C LEU A 34 -11.16 -5.42 -0.42
N VAL A 35 -10.94 -4.22 -0.94
CA VAL A 35 -10.38 -3.09 -0.21
C VAL A 35 -11.11 -1.80 -0.57
N ASP A 36 -11.16 -0.89 0.39
CA ASP A 36 -11.53 0.50 0.13
C ASP A 36 -10.28 1.31 -0.23
N ILE A 37 -10.44 2.33 -1.08
CA ILE A 37 -9.38 3.28 -1.39
C ILE A 37 -9.84 4.64 -0.90
N GLU A 38 -9.14 5.17 0.09
CA GLU A 38 -9.37 6.50 0.63
C GLU A 38 -8.38 7.48 0.01
N ILE A 39 -8.87 8.66 -0.36
CA ILE A 39 -8.07 9.76 -0.89
C ILE A 39 -7.97 10.81 0.21
N LEU A 40 -6.76 11.04 0.74
CA LEU A 40 -6.54 11.90 1.91
C LEU A 40 -6.32 13.37 1.57
N GLU A 41 -5.92 13.66 0.33
CA GLU A 41 -5.64 15.01 -0.18
C GLU A 41 -6.20 15.14 -1.61
N ASP A 42 -6.38 16.36 -2.09
CA ASP A 42 -6.84 16.60 -3.47
C ASP A 42 -5.97 15.83 -4.48
N ALA A 43 -6.60 14.96 -5.26
CA ALA A 43 -5.92 14.05 -6.17
C ALA A 43 -6.55 14.03 -7.56
N VAL A 44 -5.70 13.86 -8.58
CA VAL A 44 -6.11 13.58 -9.95
C VAL A 44 -5.85 12.12 -10.24
N LEU A 45 -6.90 11.41 -10.66
CA LEU A 45 -6.84 9.98 -10.95
C LEU A 45 -6.92 9.74 -12.46
N ALA A 46 -5.97 8.97 -12.98
CA ALA A 46 -6.08 8.33 -14.29
C ALA A 46 -6.52 6.88 -14.10
N VAL A 47 -7.65 6.51 -14.69
CA VAL A 47 -8.25 5.17 -14.55
C VAL A 47 -8.28 4.48 -15.90
N ILE A 48 -7.84 3.22 -15.93
CA ILE A 48 -7.97 2.33 -17.09
C ILE A 48 -8.69 1.05 -16.66
N PRO A 49 -9.72 0.59 -17.41
CA PRO A 49 -10.35 -0.70 -17.13
C PRO A 49 -9.33 -1.83 -17.26
N ALA A 50 -9.33 -2.75 -16.29
CA ALA A 50 -8.33 -3.82 -16.24
C ALA A 50 -8.30 -4.67 -17.52
N ALA A 51 -9.47 -4.99 -18.08
CA ALA A 51 -9.58 -5.72 -19.35
C ALA A 51 -8.90 -4.98 -20.52
N GLN A 52 -9.10 -3.66 -20.62
CA GLN A 52 -8.47 -2.85 -21.66
C GLN A 52 -6.95 -2.80 -21.48
N LEU A 53 -6.46 -2.69 -20.24
CA LEU A 53 -5.03 -2.75 -19.97
C LEU A 53 -4.44 -4.11 -20.38
N MET A 54 -5.12 -5.21 -20.08
CA MET A 54 -4.68 -6.56 -20.47
C MET A 54 -4.59 -6.70 -22.00
N ASP A 55 -5.60 -6.22 -22.73
CA ASP A 55 -5.56 -6.22 -24.20
C ASP A 55 -4.39 -5.38 -24.75
N LEU A 56 -4.13 -4.23 -24.15
CA LEU A 56 -2.99 -3.39 -24.52
C LEU A 56 -1.64 -4.08 -24.25
N MET A 57 -1.51 -4.82 -23.14
CA MET A 57 -0.30 -5.59 -22.83
C MET A 57 -0.07 -6.77 -23.79
N VAL A 58 -1.14 -7.34 -24.38
CA VAL A 58 -1.01 -8.35 -25.44
C VAL A 58 -0.52 -7.70 -26.73
N ARG A 59 -1.04 -6.52 -27.05
CA ARG A 59 -0.79 -5.82 -28.33
C ARG A 59 0.54 -5.07 -28.37
N PHE A 60 0.99 -4.53 -27.24
CA PHE A 60 2.15 -3.64 -27.17
C PHE A 60 3.14 -4.10 -26.12
N GLU A 61 4.33 -4.50 -26.57
CA GLU A 61 5.40 -5.00 -25.70
C GLU A 61 5.85 -3.98 -24.64
N SER A 62 5.97 -2.71 -25.01
CA SER A 62 6.36 -1.65 -24.06
C SER A 62 5.38 -1.50 -22.89
N ILE A 63 4.07 -1.64 -23.14
CA ILE A 63 3.04 -1.59 -22.10
C ILE A 63 3.13 -2.84 -21.21
N ARG A 64 3.41 -4.01 -21.81
CA ARG A 64 3.63 -5.25 -21.07
C ARG A 64 4.85 -5.17 -20.15
N GLU A 65 5.97 -4.65 -20.65
CA GLU A 65 7.20 -4.48 -19.86
C GLU A 65 7.00 -3.48 -18.72
N TRP A 66 6.31 -2.38 -18.98
CA TRP A 66 5.90 -1.42 -17.96
C TRP A 66 5.03 -2.09 -16.87
N GLY A 67 3.97 -2.80 -17.27
CA GLY A 67 3.10 -3.50 -16.33
C GLY A 67 3.82 -4.56 -15.50
N ASN A 68 4.72 -5.33 -16.12
CA ASN A 68 5.55 -6.33 -15.43
C ASN A 68 6.53 -5.68 -14.43
N THR A 69 7.04 -4.50 -14.75
CA THR A 69 7.93 -3.76 -13.85
C THR A 69 7.17 -3.27 -12.62
N LEU A 70 6.00 -2.65 -12.81
CA LEU A 70 5.12 -2.25 -11.72
C LEU A 70 4.73 -3.42 -10.82
N MET A 71 4.41 -4.58 -11.41
CA MET A 71 4.07 -5.79 -10.67
C MET A 71 5.23 -6.29 -9.81
N ARG A 72 6.46 -6.27 -10.33
CA ARG A 72 7.66 -6.67 -9.57
C ARG A 72 7.95 -5.70 -8.43
N GLU A 73 7.81 -4.40 -8.66
CA GLU A 73 8.00 -3.37 -7.63
C GLU A 73 6.98 -3.50 -6.51
N GLU A 74 5.69 -3.65 -6.84
CA GLU A 74 4.63 -3.81 -5.84
C GLU A 74 4.77 -5.12 -5.06
N LEU A 75 5.13 -6.23 -5.72
CA LEU A 75 5.43 -7.49 -5.02
C LEU A 75 6.62 -7.32 -4.08
N SER A 76 7.70 -6.67 -4.52
CA SER A 76 8.86 -6.40 -3.65
C SER A 76 8.46 -5.56 -2.44
N ARG A 77 7.64 -4.53 -2.63
CA ARG A 77 7.11 -3.70 -1.53
C ARG A 77 6.32 -4.53 -0.52
N LYS A 78 5.42 -5.40 -1.00
CA LYS A 78 4.61 -6.29 -0.13
C LYS A 78 5.48 -7.28 0.65
N VAL A 79 6.43 -7.94 -0.01
CA VAL A 79 7.32 -8.91 0.63
C VAL A 79 8.24 -8.24 1.65
N ARG A 80 8.77 -7.03 1.36
CA ARG A 80 9.58 -6.28 2.34
C ARG A 80 8.77 -5.89 3.56
N ARG A 81 7.51 -5.46 3.37
CA ARG A 81 6.61 -5.17 4.49
C ARG A 81 6.31 -6.42 5.31
N GLU A 82 5.99 -7.54 4.66
CA GLU A 82 5.74 -8.81 5.33
C GLU A 82 6.95 -9.24 6.17
N TRP A 83 8.15 -9.18 5.61
CA TRP A 83 9.40 -9.42 6.34
C TRP A 83 9.56 -8.46 7.53
N CYS A 84 9.32 -7.15 7.34
CA CYS A 84 9.38 -6.15 8.40
C CYS A 84 8.42 -6.50 9.57
N LEU A 85 7.19 -6.89 9.26
CA LEU A 85 6.20 -7.29 10.26
C LEU A 85 6.62 -8.58 11.00
N ALA A 86 7.22 -9.54 10.29
CA ALA A 86 7.63 -10.81 10.87
C ALA A 86 8.92 -10.73 11.69
N ALA A 87 9.89 -9.91 11.28
CA ALA A 87 11.26 -9.95 11.81
C ALA A 87 11.60 -8.81 12.78
N LEU A 88 10.92 -7.66 12.69
CA LEU A 88 11.33 -6.46 13.43
C LEU A 88 10.43 -6.19 14.65
N SER A 89 11.06 -5.68 15.72
CA SER A 89 10.36 -5.13 16.88
C SER A 89 9.69 -3.79 16.55
N ALA A 90 8.77 -3.31 17.41
CA ALA A 90 8.02 -2.08 17.12
C ALA A 90 8.91 -0.84 16.83
N PRO A 91 9.95 -0.51 17.63
CA PRO A 91 10.83 0.61 17.29
C PRO A 91 11.57 0.40 15.96
N GLN A 92 12.03 -0.82 15.68
CA GLN A 92 12.73 -1.15 14.43
C GLN A 92 11.82 -1.05 13.20
N ARG A 93 10.54 -1.39 13.32
CA ARG A 93 9.56 -1.23 12.23
C ARG A 93 9.35 0.24 11.88
N LEU A 94 9.31 1.12 12.88
CA LEU A 94 9.22 2.56 12.64
C LEU A 94 10.48 3.11 11.96
N GLU A 95 11.66 2.66 12.38
CA GLU A 95 12.91 3.07 11.71
C GLU A 95 12.94 2.58 10.25
N TRP A 96 12.63 1.30 10.04
CA TRP A 96 12.50 0.74 8.70
C TRP A 96 11.49 1.51 7.84
N PHE A 97 10.38 1.97 8.44
CA PHE A 97 9.38 2.78 7.75
C PHE A 97 9.95 4.12 7.27
N ARG A 98 10.68 4.83 8.13
CA ARG A 98 11.32 6.11 7.79
C ARG A 98 12.34 5.96 6.67
N GLU A 99 13.12 4.89 6.70
CA GLU A 99 14.12 4.58 5.66
C GLU A 99 13.46 4.24 4.31
N ASN A 100 12.39 3.43 4.32
CA ASN A 100 11.76 2.92 3.09
C ASN A 100 10.66 3.83 2.54
N HIS A 101 10.13 4.73 3.37
CA HIS A 101 9.07 5.67 3.02
C HIS A 101 9.38 7.09 3.52
N PRO A 102 10.44 7.75 3.02
CA PRO A 102 10.81 9.09 3.46
C PRO A 102 9.66 10.09 3.30
N GLY A 103 9.40 10.88 4.34
CA GLY A 103 8.35 11.91 4.35
C GLY A 103 6.92 11.39 4.57
N TYR A 104 6.69 10.07 4.64
CA TYR A 104 5.34 9.54 4.82
C TYR A 104 4.75 9.84 6.21
N GLU A 105 5.58 10.07 7.23
CA GLU A 105 5.10 10.53 8.55
C GLU A 105 4.42 11.91 8.51
N ASP A 106 4.72 12.74 7.50
CA ASP A 106 4.10 14.05 7.32
C ASP A 106 2.82 13.99 6.48
N LEU A 107 2.68 12.94 5.65
CA LEU A 107 1.56 12.76 4.72
C LEU A 107 0.41 11.94 5.31
N PHE A 108 0.70 11.00 6.22
CA PHE A 108 -0.29 10.06 6.73
C PHE A 108 -0.52 10.27 8.22
N ALA A 109 -1.80 10.27 8.63
CA ALA A 109 -2.12 10.28 10.04
C ALA A 109 -1.50 9.07 10.76
N HIS A 110 -1.06 9.28 12.01
CA HIS A 110 -0.39 8.24 12.80
C HIS A 110 -1.21 6.95 12.93
N PHE A 111 -2.54 7.02 12.88
CA PHE A 111 -3.40 5.84 12.86
C PHE A 111 -3.13 4.95 11.64
N HIS A 112 -3.08 5.51 10.44
CA HIS A 112 -2.78 4.76 9.21
C HIS A 112 -1.37 4.16 9.25
N ILE A 113 -0.39 4.92 9.76
CA ILE A 113 1.00 4.45 9.90
C ILE A 113 1.08 3.30 10.91
N ALA A 114 0.44 3.45 12.07
CA ALA A 114 0.42 2.41 13.10
C ALA A 114 -0.20 1.12 12.55
N SER A 115 -1.35 1.25 11.89
CA SER A 115 -2.06 0.13 11.26
C SER A 115 -1.22 -0.54 10.17
N TYR A 116 -0.57 0.25 9.30
CA TYR A 116 0.35 -0.24 8.27
C TYR A 116 1.53 -1.03 8.84
N LEU A 117 2.05 -0.64 10.01
CA LEU A 117 3.15 -1.32 10.69
C LEU A 117 2.72 -2.42 11.68
N GLY A 118 1.43 -2.77 11.70
CA GLY A 118 0.90 -3.78 12.62
C GLY A 118 1.10 -3.39 14.08
N MET A 119 0.91 -2.11 14.39
CA MET A 119 0.99 -1.51 15.72
C MET A 119 -0.33 -0.86 16.11
N THR A 120 -0.55 -0.71 17.42
CA THR A 120 -1.57 0.23 17.91
C THR A 120 -1.02 1.66 17.88
N PRO A 121 -1.89 2.69 17.81
CA PRO A 121 -1.45 4.10 17.91
C PRO A 121 -0.63 4.40 19.17
N VAL A 122 -0.96 3.74 20.29
CA VAL A 122 -0.21 3.85 21.55
C VAL A 122 1.20 3.26 21.41
N THR A 123 1.33 2.10 20.77
CA THR A 123 2.65 1.48 20.52
C THR A 123 3.50 2.34 19.59
N LEU A 124 2.92 2.90 18.53
CA LEU A 124 3.61 3.83 17.64
C LEU A 124 4.08 5.08 18.40
N SER A 125 3.21 5.69 19.21
CA SER A 125 3.55 6.86 20.03
C SER A 125 4.72 6.58 20.98
N ARG A 126 4.74 5.41 21.63
CA ARG A 126 5.87 4.98 22.48
C ARG A 126 7.16 4.78 21.69
N ALA A 127 7.07 4.23 20.47
CA ALA A 127 8.24 4.02 19.61
C ALA A 127 8.85 5.34 19.13
N ARG A 128 8.04 6.40 18.91
CA ARG A 128 8.52 7.73 18.51
C ARG A 128 9.24 8.50 19.62
N ASN A 129 8.95 8.18 20.88
CA ASN A 129 9.48 8.89 22.06
C ASN A 129 10.66 8.18 22.73
N ARG A 130 11.21 7.14 22.08
CA ARG A 130 12.43 6.45 22.50
C ARG A 130 13.59 6.88 21.63
#